data_AF-A0A9E2YWP7-F1
#
_entry.id   AF-A0A9E2YWP7-F1
#
_cell.length_a   1.000
_cell.length_b   1.000
_cell.length_c   1.000
_cell.angle_alpha   90.00
_cell.angle_beta   90.00
_cell.angle_gamma   90.00
#
_symmetry.space_group_name_H-M   'P 1'
#
loop_
_entity.id
_entity.type
_entity.pdbx_description
1 polymer ?
#
loop_
_entity_poly.entity_id
_entity_poly.type
_entity_poly.pdbx_seq_one_letter_code
_entity_poly.pdbx_strand_id
1 'polypeptide(L)'
;MADAQQENKQQENRQPDNRKQEGRGPREGRGPREGDRPGGGGGGGGRDRGERGDDRRGGRPFDGPPEIDLEKLISDPLYLDNQAHGVVSRMRDMDSGTKSQLRRLYNAVRRAVRAPESERQHQFVMLRARLAYTIARHSLRSMDTIEKLLLQVTRKNDARGYERFRDLFEAIVAYNE
;
A
#
# COMPACT_ATOMS: atom_id res chain seq x y z
N MET A 1 -42.17 -1.53 65.47
CA MET A 1 -42.13 -0.61 64.30
C MET A 1 -42.58 -1.43 63.11
N ALA A 2 -43.82 -1.22 62.68
CA ALA A 2 -44.47 -1.86 61.54
C ALA A 2 -45.06 -0.77 60.63
N ASP A 3 -45.31 -1.16 59.39
CA ASP A 3 -46.08 -0.46 58.34
C ASP A 3 -45.39 0.74 57.68
N ALA A 4 -45.60 1.07 56.40
CA ALA A 4 -46.12 0.43 55.19
C ALA A 4 -46.06 1.54 54.12
N GLN A 5 -45.81 1.16 52.86
CA GLN A 5 -46.40 1.76 51.64
C GLN A 5 -46.31 3.29 51.41
N GLN A 6 -45.67 3.70 50.31
CA GLN A 6 -46.43 4.13 49.12
C GLN A 6 -45.51 4.46 47.93
N GLU A 7 -45.74 3.70 46.86
CA GLU A 7 -45.40 4.00 45.47
C GLU A 7 -46.36 5.07 44.91
N ASN A 8 -45.86 5.95 44.04
CA ASN A 8 -46.56 6.46 42.85
C ASN A 8 -45.54 7.24 42.01
N LYS A 9 -45.09 6.74 40.85
CA LYS A 9 -45.77 6.62 39.55
C LYS A 9 -45.57 7.84 38.66
N GLN A 10 -45.26 7.49 37.40
CA GLN A 10 -45.64 8.19 36.17
C GLN A 10 -44.81 9.41 35.78
N GLN A 11 -44.43 9.62 34.52
CA GLN A 11 -44.53 8.87 33.26
C GLN A 11 -43.74 9.74 32.25
N GLU A 12 -42.95 9.13 31.37
CA GLU A 12 -43.26 9.11 29.93
C GLU A 12 -42.91 10.38 29.13
N ASN A 13 -41.84 10.29 28.33
CA ASN A 13 -41.90 10.59 26.90
C ASN A 13 -40.67 9.95 26.21
N ARG A 14 -40.83 8.80 25.53
CA ARG A 14 -41.10 8.66 24.07
C ARG A 14 -39.97 9.26 23.22
N GLN A 15 -39.36 8.62 22.22
CA GLN A 15 -39.33 7.28 21.63
C GLN A 15 -38.17 7.33 20.58
N PRO A 16 -37.70 6.20 20.03
CA PRO A 16 -36.56 6.14 19.11
C PRO A 16 -36.98 6.45 17.66
N ASP A 17 -36.19 7.24 16.91
CA ASP A 17 -36.43 7.45 15.48
C ASP A 17 -35.81 6.32 14.65
N ASN A 18 -36.71 5.50 14.14
CA ASN A 18 -36.50 4.42 13.20
C ASN A 18 -36.94 4.94 11.82
N ARG A 19 -35.99 5.26 10.93
CA ARG A 19 -36.28 5.40 9.49
C ARG A 19 -35.54 4.36 8.68
N LYS A 20 -36.25 3.24 8.53
CA LYS A 20 -36.27 2.42 7.32
C LYS A 20 -36.31 3.29 6.06
N GLN A 21 -35.43 3.00 5.11
CA GLN A 21 -35.77 3.06 3.70
C GLN A 21 -35.47 1.70 3.07
N GLU A 22 -36.56 1.01 2.76
CA GLU A 22 -36.65 -0.20 1.97
C GLU A 22 -36.50 0.14 0.48
N GLY A 23 -35.99 -0.80 -0.32
CA GLY A 23 -36.55 -1.05 -1.65
C GLY A 23 -35.74 -0.58 -2.87
N ARG A 24 -34.90 -1.48 -3.40
CA ARG A 24 -34.64 -1.76 -4.84
C ARG A 24 -33.72 -2.99 -4.88
N GLY A 25 -34.22 -4.21 -4.83
CA GLY A 25 -34.93 -4.91 -5.90
C GLY A 25 -33.96 -5.95 -6.52
N PRO A 26 -34.21 -7.27 -6.42
CA PRO A 26 -33.33 -8.28 -7.00
C PRO A 26 -33.60 -8.38 -8.51
N ARG A 27 -32.59 -8.18 -9.35
CA ARG A 27 -32.72 -8.50 -10.78
C ARG A 27 -32.31 -9.94 -11.02
N GLU A 28 -33.35 -10.75 -11.21
CA GLU A 28 -33.32 -12.05 -11.87
C GLU A 28 -32.75 -11.95 -13.30
N GLY A 29 -32.20 -13.07 -13.78
CA GLY A 29 -32.43 -13.49 -15.16
C GLY A 29 -31.41 -13.07 -16.21
N ARG A 30 -30.35 -13.87 -16.35
CA ARG A 30 -29.90 -14.24 -17.71
C ARG A 30 -29.42 -15.68 -17.72
N GLY A 31 -30.30 -16.55 -18.23
CA GLY A 31 -30.01 -17.94 -18.55
C GLY A 31 -29.03 -18.10 -19.73
N PRO A 32 -28.78 -19.35 -20.15
CA PRO A 32 -27.51 -19.82 -20.69
C PRO A 32 -27.38 -19.57 -22.20
N ARG A 33 -26.15 -19.38 -22.67
CA ARG A 33 -25.81 -19.62 -24.08
C ARG A 33 -24.85 -20.79 -24.16
N GLU A 34 -25.48 -21.95 -24.27
CA GLU A 34 -24.96 -23.11 -24.97
C GLU A 34 -24.68 -22.71 -26.44
N GLY A 35 -23.51 -23.11 -26.93
CA GLY A 35 -23.00 -22.79 -28.26
C GLY A 35 -21.94 -23.81 -28.62
N ASP A 36 -22.42 -24.94 -29.15
CA ASP A 36 -21.69 -26.07 -29.72
C ASP A 36 -20.63 -25.67 -30.77
N ARG A 37 -19.48 -26.37 -30.68
CA ARG A 37 -18.63 -26.95 -31.76
C ARG A 37 -17.69 -26.06 -32.60
N PRO A 38 -16.68 -26.66 -33.30
CA PRO A 38 -15.98 -27.95 -33.10
C PRO A 38 -14.44 -27.90 -33.32
N GLY A 39 -13.73 -28.93 -32.83
CA GLY A 39 -12.76 -29.70 -33.65
C GLY A 39 -11.28 -29.26 -33.72
N GLY A 40 -10.41 -30.24 -33.44
CA GLY A 40 -8.97 -30.26 -33.79
C GLY A 40 -8.09 -30.36 -32.54
N GLY A 41 -7.57 -31.51 -32.11
CA GLY A 41 -6.96 -32.59 -32.87
C GLY A 41 -5.44 -32.43 -32.80
N GLY A 42 -4.75 -33.31 -32.06
CA GLY A 42 -3.28 -33.40 -32.10
C GLY A 42 -2.60 -33.61 -30.76
N GLY A 43 -2.87 -34.74 -30.09
CA GLY A 43 -1.98 -35.26 -29.06
C GLY A 43 -0.92 -36.16 -29.67
N GLY A 44 0.33 -36.01 -29.22
CA GLY A 44 1.35 -37.05 -29.27
C GLY A 44 2.36 -36.97 -30.42
N GLY A 45 3.61 -36.61 -30.11
CA GLY A 45 4.75 -36.77 -31.01
C GLY A 45 5.99 -36.05 -30.49
N GLY A 46 6.85 -36.76 -29.77
CA GLY A 46 7.96 -36.19 -29.01
C GLY A 46 9.19 -35.75 -29.81
N ARG A 47 10.20 -35.28 -29.07
CA ARG A 47 11.58 -35.79 -29.04
C ARG A 47 12.48 -34.86 -28.21
N ASP A 48 13.26 -35.51 -27.36
CA ASP A 48 14.57 -35.16 -26.81
C ASP A 48 15.22 -33.82 -27.20
N ARG A 49 15.82 -33.15 -26.18
CA ARG A 49 17.29 -33.02 -26.01
C ARG A 49 17.68 -31.69 -25.35
N GLY A 50 18.48 -31.75 -24.28
CA GLY A 50 19.22 -30.61 -23.68
C GLY A 50 18.61 -30.14 -22.36
N GLU A 51 19.05 -30.58 -21.18
CA GLU A 51 20.38 -30.37 -20.57
C GLU A 51 20.62 -28.90 -20.17
N ARG A 52 20.70 -28.68 -18.84
CA ARG A 52 21.28 -27.52 -18.13
C ARG A 52 20.58 -26.17 -18.31
N GLY A 53 19.93 -25.74 -17.23
CA GLY A 53 19.54 -24.35 -17.10
C GLY A 53 18.70 -24.13 -15.88
N ASP A 54 19.34 -24.15 -14.73
CA ASP A 54 18.87 -23.50 -13.52
C ASP A 54 18.54 -22.04 -13.85
N ASP A 55 17.31 -21.77 -14.30
CA ASP A 55 16.74 -20.42 -14.47
C ASP A 55 16.49 -19.79 -13.09
N ARG A 56 17.57 -19.70 -12.31
CA ARG A 56 17.77 -18.64 -11.33
C ARG A 56 17.47 -17.33 -12.03
N ARG A 57 16.31 -16.74 -11.73
CA ARG A 57 16.14 -15.29 -11.55
C ARG A 57 17.08 -14.44 -12.45
N GLY A 58 17.03 -14.68 -13.76
CA GLY A 58 17.99 -14.16 -14.73
C GLY A 58 17.42 -13.05 -15.61
N GLY A 59 16.27 -12.50 -15.23
CA GLY A 59 15.83 -11.22 -15.79
C GLY A 59 16.81 -10.16 -15.33
N ARG A 60 17.65 -9.69 -16.26
CA ARG A 60 18.55 -8.51 -16.25
C ARG A 60 18.62 -7.77 -14.91
N PRO A 61 19.81 -7.38 -14.39
CA PRO A 61 19.86 -6.28 -13.44
C PRO A 61 19.09 -5.13 -14.09
N PHE A 62 17.87 -4.90 -13.60
CA PHE A 62 17.16 -3.68 -13.88
C PHE A 62 18.10 -2.65 -13.29
N ASP A 63 18.84 -1.98 -14.15
CA ASP A 63 19.68 -0.86 -13.81
C ASP A 63 18.68 0.18 -13.31
N GLY A 64 18.36 0.02 -12.03
CA GLY A 64 17.19 0.59 -11.42
C GLY A 64 17.34 2.10 -11.43
N PRO A 65 16.24 2.85 -11.33
CA PRO A 65 16.33 4.28 -11.16
C PRO A 65 17.32 4.58 -10.04
N PRO A 66 18.13 5.66 -10.17
CA PRO A 66 19.27 5.92 -9.32
C PRO A 66 18.88 5.74 -7.85
N GLU A 67 19.66 4.93 -7.14
CA GLU A 67 19.39 4.65 -5.74
C GLU A 67 19.53 5.95 -4.96
N ILE A 68 18.49 6.28 -4.19
CA ILE A 68 18.55 7.44 -3.30
C ILE A 68 19.57 7.12 -2.22
N ASP A 69 20.58 7.99 -2.09
CA ASP A 69 21.63 7.86 -1.09
C ASP A 69 21.14 8.43 0.24
N LEU A 70 21.00 7.56 1.25
CA LEU A 70 20.50 7.94 2.57
C LEU A 70 21.43 8.97 3.26
N GLU A 71 22.75 8.87 3.10
CA GLU A 71 23.67 9.80 3.78
C GLU A 71 23.55 11.21 3.20
N LYS A 72 23.44 11.30 1.87
CA LYS A 72 23.18 12.58 1.18
C LYS A 72 21.82 13.14 1.55
N LEU A 73 20.81 12.29 1.65
CA LEU A 73 19.48 12.71 2.10
C LEU A 73 19.48 13.27 3.53
N ILE A 74 20.36 12.76 4.40
CA ILE A 74 20.50 13.25 5.78
C ILE A 74 21.27 14.57 5.87
N SER A 75 22.25 14.77 4.98
CA SER A 75 23.20 15.88 5.04
C SER A 75 22.83 17.07 4.14
N ASP A 76 22.13 16.85 3.03
CA ASP A 76 21.85 17.86 2.00
C ASP A 76 20.33 18.01 1.77
N PRO A 77 19.72 19.12 2.26
CA PRO A 77 18.31 19.43 2.00
C PRO A 77 17.96 19.60 0.52
N LEU A 78 18.87 20.16 -0.29
CA LEU A 78 18.63 20.37 -1.73
C LEU A 78 18.58 19.03 -2.47
N TYR A 79 19.43 18.08 -2.05
CA TYR A 79 19.37 16.71 -2.56
C TYR A 79 18.00 16.07 -2.28
N LEU A 80 17.45 16.23 -1.07
CA LEU A 80 16.13 15.72 -0.70
C LEU A 80 15.03 16.26 -1.63
N ASP A 81 15.00 17.57 -1.85
CA ASP A 81 13.99 18.21 -2.71
C ASP A 81 14.09 17.74 -4.17
N ASN A 82 15.32 17.62 -4.69
CA ASN A 82 15.56 17.11 -6.04
C ASN A 82 15.11 15.66 -6.18
N GLN A 83 15.35 14.81 -5.17
CA GLN A 83 14.88 13.43 -5.18
C GLN A 83 13.35 13.35 -5.11
N ALA A 84 12.71 14.19 -4.28
CA ALA A 84 11.25 14.24 -4.21
C ALA A 84 10.63 14.62 -5.57
N HIS A 85 11.15 15.66 -6.23
CA HIS A 85 10.73 16.03 -7.59
C HIS A 85 10.94 14.89 -8.60
N GLY A 86 12.08 14.22 -8.56
CA GLY A 86 12.38 13.09 -9.45
C GLY A 86 11.42 11.91 -9.27
N VAL A 87 11.06 11.59 -8.02
CA VAL A 87 10.06 10.56 -7.72
C VAL A 87 8.69 10.95 -8.25
N VAL A 88 8.22 12.18 -7.97
CA VAL A 88 6.90 12.64 -8.44
C VAL A 88 6.80 12.67 -9.96
N SER A 89 7.86 13.10 -10.64
CA SER A 89 7.92 13.11 -12.11
C SER A 89 7.72 11.69 -12.68
N ARG A 90 8.47 10.70 -12.15
CA ARG A 90 8.30 9.29 -12.56
C ARG A 90 6.92 8.73 -12.23
N MET A 91 6.34 9.10 -11.09
CA MET A 91 4.99 8.66 -10.72
C MET A 91 3.95 9.16 -11.73
N ARG A 92 4.07 10.40 -12.21
CA ARG A 92 3.15 10.97 -13.21
C ARG A 92 3.24 10.24 -14.55
N ASP A 93 4.45 9.84 -14.96
CA ASP A 93 4.68 9.19 -16.25
C ASP A 93 4.33 7.69 -16.24
N MET A 94 4.49 7.02 -15.09
CA MET A 94 4.37 5.55 -15.00
C MET A 94 3.08 5.08 -14.33
N ASP A 95 2.60 5.76 -13.30
CA ASP A 95 1.60 5.21 -12.37
C ASP A 95 0.41 6.17 -12.16
N SER A 96 -0.47 6.25 -13.17
CA SER A 96 -1.71 7.05 -13.19
C SER A 96 -2.80 6.46 -12.27
N GLY A 97 -2.57 6.50 -10.96
CA GLY A 97 -3.54 5.99 -9.97
C GLY A 97 -3.07 5.99 -8.51
N THR A 98 -1.90 6.54 -8.23
CA THR A 98 -1.19 6.35 -6.97
C THR A 98 -1.50 7.37 -5.89
N LYS A 99 -2.24 8.45 -6.16
CA LYS A 99 -2.46 9.54 -5.17
C LYS A 99 -3.08 9.04 -3.86
N SER A 100 -4.04 8.12 -3.94
CA SER A 100 -4.67 7.51 -2.76
C SER A 100 -3.73 6.55 -2.01
N GLN A 101 -2.92 5.78 -2.73
CA GLN A 101 -1.93 4.86 -2.14
C GLN A 101 -0.77 5.62 -1.49
N LEU A 102 -0.26 6.66 -2.15
CA LEU A 102 0.77 7.55 -1.62
C LEU A 102 0.30 8.23 -0.33
N ARG A 103 -0.94 8.74 -0.29
CA ARG A 103 -1.50 9.35 0.93
C ARG A 103 -1.62 8.33 2.07
N ARG A 104 -2.04 7.09 1.79
CA ARG A 104 -2.09 6.01 2.79
C ARG A 104 -0.70 5.67 3.31
N LEU A 105 0.29 5.58 2.42
CA LEU A 105 1.68 5.31 2.76
C LEU A 105 2.27 6.44 3.62
N TYR A 106 2.08 7.70 3.24
CA TYR A 106 2.50 8.87 4.02
C TYR A 106 1.93 8.84 5.45
N ASN A 107 0.63 8.59 5.59
CA ASN A 107 -0.01 8.48 6.91
C ASN A 107 0.55 7.32 7.74
N ALA A 108 1.00 6.25 7.09
CA ALA A 108 1.64 5.12 7.76
C ALA A 108 3.08 5.47 8.21
N VAL A 109 3.87 6.13 7.35
CA VAL A 109 5.22 6.64 7.68
C VAL A 109 5.16 7.64 8.83
N ARG A 110 4.25 8.62 8.77
CA ARG A 110 4.05 9.62 9.83
C ARG A 110 3.73 8.98 11.18
N ARG A 111 2.95 7.90 11.19
CA ARG A 111 2.65 7.13 12.42
C ARG A 111 3.86 6.37 12.93
N ALA A 112 4.64 5.75 12.04
CA ALA A 112 5.82 4.98 12.43
C ALA A 112 6.94 5.86 13.03
N VAL A 113 7.14 7.08 12.51
CA VAL A 113 8.13 8.02 13.09
C VAL A 113 7.76 8.45 14.51
N ARG A 114 6.46 8.60 14.78
CA ARG A 114 5.94 8.95 16.12
C ARG A 114 5.96 7.81 17.12
N ALA A 115 6.25 6.57 16.68
CA ALA A 115 6.36 5.45 17.59
C ALA A 115 7.55 5.64 18.55
N PRO A 116 7.49 5.02 19.74
CA PRO A 116 8.64 4.96 20.65
C PRO A 116 9.88 4.44 19.91
N GLU A 117 11.06 4.92 20.31
CA GLU A 117 12.32 4.59 19.65
C GLU A 117 12.58 3.08 19.60
N SER A 118 12.24 2.36 20.68
CA SER A 118 12.34 0.90 20.79
C SER A 118 11.47 0.14 19.77
N GLU A 119 10.35 0.71 19.33
CA GLU A 119 9.41 0.09 18.39
C GLU A 119 9.57 0.62 16.97
N ARG A 120 10.22 1.78 16.80
CA ARG A 120 10.33 2.50 15.53
C ARG A 120 10.89 1.62 14.42
N GLN A 121 11.99 0.90 14.69
CA GLN A 121 12.58 0.00 13.70
C GLN A 121 11.58 -1.07 13.26
N HIS A 122 10.91 -1.71 14.21
CA HIS A 122 9.91 -2.74 13.90
C HIS A 122 8.76 -2.18 13.05
N GLN A 123 8.25 -0.99 13.39
CA GLN A 123 7.21 -0.32 12.61
C GLN A 123 7.66 -0.06 11.16
N PHE A 124 8.90 0.37 10.96
CA PHE A 124 9.47 0.60 9.63
C PHE A 124 9.70 -0.71 8.84
N VAL A 125 10.09 -1.80 9.51
CA VAL A 125 10.18 -3.13 8.87
C VAL A 125 8.80 -3.61 8.42
N MET A 126 7.77 -3.41 9.24
CA MET A 126 6.38 -3.74 8.87
C MET A 126 5.87 -2.85 7.73
N LEU A 127 6.22 -1.56 7.73
CA LEU A 127 5.92 -0.66 6.61
C LEU A 127 6.55 -1.14 5.32
N ARG A 128 7.80 -1.61 5.35
CA ARG A 128 8.49 -2.14 4.18
C ARG A 128 7.75 -3.33 3.58
N ALA A 129 7.34 -4.29 4.41
CA ALA A 129 6.57 -5.44 3.94
C ALA A 129 5.24 -5.03 3.29
N ARG A 130 4.52 -4.06 3.89
CA ARG A 130 3.27 -3.53 3.32
C ARG A 130 3.50 -2.78 2.00
N LEU A 131 4.58 -2.01 1.90
CA LEU A 131 4.96 -1.31 0.69
C LEU A 131 5.26 -2.28 -0.44
N ALA A 132 6.12 -3.27 -0.19
CA ALA A 132 6.47 -4.32 -1.16
C ALA A 132 5.23 -5.06 -1.68
N TYR A 133 4.32 -5.45 -0.79
CA TYR A 133 3.04 -6.06 -1.16
C TYR A 133 2.20 -5.14 -2.06
N THR A 134 2.15 -3.84 -1.74
CA THR A 134 1.38 -2.85 -2.50
C THR A 134 1.98 -2.64 -3.89
N ILE A 135 3.31 -2.52 -3.98
CA ILE A 135 4.04 -2.40 -5.25
C ILE A 135 3.74 -3.59 -6.14
N ALA A 136 3.89 -4.81 -5.61
CA ALA A 136 3.64 -6.04 -6.36
C ALA A 136 2.17 -6.15 -6.80
N ARG A 137 1.22 -5.81 -5.91
CA ARG A 137 -0.21 -5.96 -6.19
C ARG A 137 -0.73 -4.95 -7.20
N HIS A 138 -0.19 -3.74 -7.20
CA HIS A 138 -0.68 -2.63 -8.03
C HIS A 138 0.28 -2.24 -9.15
N SER A 139 1.38 -3.00 -9.34
CA SER A 139 2.41 -2.74 -10.35
C SER A 139 3.03 -1.34 -10.25
N LEU A 140 3.23 -0.81 -9.04
CA LEU A 140 3.69 0.57 -8.79
C LEU A 140 5.22 0.71 -8.93
N ARG A 141 5.73 0.54 -10.15
CA ARG A 141 7.18 0.48 -10.40
C ARG A 141 7.91 1.77 -10.04
N SER A 142 7.25 2.93 -10.06
CA SER A 142 7.90 4.19 -9.64
C SER A 142 8.28 4.20 -8.15
N MET A 143 7.66 3.33 -7.34
CA MET A 143 7.88 3.20 -5.90
C MET A 143 9.04 2.28 -5.52
N ASP A 144 9.65 1.57 -6.47
CA ASP A 144 10.80 0.69 -6.21
C ASP A 144 11.96 1.47 -5.58
N THR A 145 12.15 2.73 -5.99
CA THR A 145 13.17 3.64 -5.41
C THR A 145 12.93 3.92 -3.93
N ILE A 146 11.67 4.12 -3.56
CA ILE A 146 11.28 4.37 -2.18
C ILE A 146 11.43 3.10 -1.33
N GLU A 147 11.07 1.93 -1.87
CA GLU A 147 11.25 0.65 -1.19
C GLU A 147 12.73 0.38 -0.87
N LYS A 148 13.62 0.62 -1.84
CA LYS A 148 15.06 0.51 -1.64
C LYS A 148 15.59 1.48 -0.60
N LEU A 149 15.13 2.74 -0.59
CA LEU A 149 15.50 3.71 0.43
C LEU A 149 15.03 3.26 1.82
N LEU A 150 13.80 2.73 1.93
CA LEU A 150 13.26 2.22 3.18
C LEU A 150 14.07 1.02 3.70
N LEU A 151 14.61 0.18 2.81
CA LEU A 151 15.58 -0.86 3.16
C LEU A 151 16.87 -0.25 3.75
N GLN A 152 17.42 0.80 3.15
CA GLN A 152 18.61 1.48 3.70
C GLN A 152 18.34 2.06 5.09
N VAL A 153 17.20 2.75 5.26
CA VAL A 153 16.79 3.36 6.53
C VAL A 153 16.66 2.31 7.65
N THR A 154 16.02 1.17 7.36
CA THR A 154 15.85 0.07 8.33
C THR A 154 17.14 -0.68 8.64
N ARG A 155 18.08 -0.75 7.68
CA ARG A 155 19.41 -1.35 7.88
C ARG A 155 20.32 -0.46 8.73
N LYS A 156 20.36 0.85 8.45
CA LYS A 156 21.16 1.81 9.22
C LYS A 156 20.61 2.00 10.64
N ASN A 157 19.28 1.93 10.79
CA ASN A 157 18.57 2.06 12.07
C ASN A 157 18.97 3.32 12.86
N ASP A 158 19.00 4.46 12.17
CA ASP A 158 19.36 5.76 12.74
C ASP A 158 18.11 6.65 12.82
N ALA A 159 17.91 7.30 13.97
CA ALA A 159 16.83 8.28 14.19
C ALA A 159 16.78 9.34 13.09
N ARG A 160 17.94 9.89 12.68
CA ARG A 160 18.02 10.90 11.62
C ARG A 160 17.54 10.36 10.27
N GLY A 161 17.83 9.09 9.98
CA GLY A 161 17.37 8.42 8.77
C GLY A 161 15.85 8.27 8.73
N TYR A 162 15.23 7.93 9.86
CA TYR A 162 13.77 7.83 9.96
C TYR A 162 13.08 9.18 9.77
N GLU A 163 13.60 10.24 10.37
CA GLU A 163 13.06 11.60 10.21
C GLU A 163 13.19 12.09 8.76
N ARG A 164 14.37 11.94 8.16
CA ARG A 164 14.64 12.40 6.79
C ARG A 164 13.85 11.63 5.74
N PHE A 165 13.62 10.33 5.98
CA PHE A 165 12.70 9.56 5.17
C PHE A 165 11.27 10.11 5.22
N ARG A 166 10.79 10.55 6.39
CA ARG A 166 9.48 11.19 6.52
C ARG A 166 9.45 12.57 5.84
N ASP A 167 10.51 13.36 5.95
CA ASP A 167 10.61 14.67 5.27
C ASP A 167 10.57 14.50 3.74
N LEU A 168 11.29 13.52 3.19
CA LEU A 168 11.24 13.19 1.75
C LEU A 168 9.80 12.86 1.33
N PHE A 169 9.10 12.03 2.12
CA PHE A 169 7.71 11.67 1.86
C PHE A 169 6.76 12.85 1.92
N GLU A 170 7.00 13.78 2.83
CA GLU A 170 6.24 15.02 2.94
C GLU A 170 6.42 15.90 1.70
N ALA A 171 7.65 16.04 1.21
CA ALA A 171 7.95 16.74 -0.03
C ALA A 171 7.30 16.06 -1.26
N ILE A 172 7.38 14.74 -1.37
CA ILE A 172 6.73 13.98 -2.46
C ILE A 172 5.22 14.23 -2.48
N VAL A 173 4.58 14.21 -1.31
CA VAL A 173 3.14 14.49 -1.21
C VAL A 173 2.84 15.94 -1.59
N ALA A 174 3.64 16.90 -1.12
CA ALA A 174 3.47 18.32 -1.44
C ALA A 174 3.57 18.61 -2.95
N TYR A 175 4.53 18.01 -3.66
CA TYR A 175 4.68 18.19 -5.11
C TYR A 175 3.63 17.43 -5.96
N ASN A 176 2.90 16.50 -5.35
CA ASN A 176 1.86 15.70 -6.02
C ASN A 176 0.42 16.16 -5.70
N GLU A 177 0.26 17.21 -4.89
CA GLU A 177 -1.04 17.86 -4.70
C GLU A 177 -1.53 18.57 -5.96
#